data_AF-A0A2E2Y1C5-F1
#
_entry.id   AF-A0A2E2Y1C5-F1
#
_cell.length_a   1.000
_cell.length_b   1.000
_cell.length_c   1.000
_cell.angle_alpha   90.00
_cell.angle_beta   90.00
_cell.angle_gamma   90.00
#
_symmetry.space_group_name_H-M   'P 1'
#
loop_
_entity.id
_entity.type
_entity.pdbx_description
1 polymer ?
#
loop_
_entity_poly.entity_id
_entity_poly.type
_entity_poly.pdbx_seq_one_letter_code
_entity_poly.pdbx_strand_id
1 'polypeptide(L)'
;MKCKDVSVSEPGPERLPPVMQDCWRCQKTIEASISKCPHCGAPLRPDEPIAGSPRLPSAVSQDQRRALVAFALTLLVSVGFAVFQSATAGQGEFSEKDRLVQISVLELIDVIIVLVAFFSISRAVVTDRPNHGLGFLLLFPMLALALGINFGYHWIINNHLGVTEGPAETQSMSYLPWYLVVICLQPAIFEELFFRSVLFRPLQKVMGNHMTVLVTSVMFGVAHIYVPLSIPMLISMGIILGYLRLWTGSLIVPMLVHFIHNGVILALQLQA
;
A
#
# COMPACT_ATOMS: atom_id res chain seq x y z
N MET A 1 66.94 -37.19 -28.51
CA MET A 1 65.81 -36.86 -27.60
C MET A 1 64.67 -36.35 -28.46
N LYS A 2 63.53 -37.06 -28.52
CA LYS A 2 62.32 -36.60 -29.21
C LYS A 2 61.49 -35.78 -28.24
N CYS A 3 61.25 -34.49 -28.54
CA CYS A 3 60.28 -33.68 -27.82
C CYS A 3 58.88 -34.29 -28.03
N LYS A 4 58.18 -34.58 -26.93
CA LYS A 4 56.76 -34.93 -26.95
C LYS A 4 55.97 -33.64 -27.09
N ASP A 5 55.17 -33.54 -28.15
CA ASP A 5 54.16 -32.51 -28.31
C ASP A 5 53.13 -32.66 -27.20
N VAL A 6 53.08 -31.67 -26.30
CA VAL A 6 52.02 -31.54 -25.30
C VAL A 6 50.86 -30.85 -26.00
N SER A 7 49.84 -31.64 -26.37
CA SER A 7 48.57 -31.10 -26.89
C SER A 7 47.87 -30.32 -25.77
N VAL A 8 47.88 -29.00 -25.87
CA VAL A 8 47.07 -28.12 -25.02
C VAL A 8 45.62 -28.26 -25.48
N SER A 9 44.77 -28.88 -24.66
CA SER A 9 43.33 -28.90 -24.88
C SER A 9 42.78 -27.48 -24.74
N GLU A 10 42.07 -26.99 -25.75
CA GLU A 10 41.37 -25.70 -25.68
C GLU A 10 40.37 -25.70 -24.50
N PRO A 11 40.35 -24.65 -23.66
CA PRO A 11 39.33 -24.52 -22.63
C PRO A 11 37.96 -24.41 -23.31
N GLY A 12 37.04 -25.31 -22.95
CA GLY A 12 35.66 -25.27 -23.46
C GLY A 12 34.99 -23.93 -23.16
N PRO A 13 33.95 -23.53 -23.93
CA PRO A 13 33.34 -22.22 -23.82
C PRO A 13 32.87 -21.96 -22.38
N GLU A 14 33.45 -20.94 -21.77
CA GLU A 14 33.12 -20.49 -20.42
C GLU A 14 31.65 -20.06 -20.40
N ARG A 15 30.79 -20.86 -19.75
CA ARG A 15 29.37 -20.53 -19.62
C ARG A 15 29.26 -19.26 -18.78
N LEU A 16 28.85 -18.16 -19.41
CA LEU A 16 28.53 -16.92 -18.72
C LEU A 16 27.56 -17.22 -17.57
N PRO A 17 27.77 -16.64 -16.37
CA PRO A 17 26.89 -16.85 -15.24
C PRO A 17 25.45 -16.45 -15.60
N PRO A 18 24.44 -17.17 -15.09
CA PRO A 18 23.06 -16.87 -15.37
C PRO A 18 22.70 -15.46 -14.90
N VAL A 19 22.00 -14.72 -15.76
CA VAL A 19 21.47 -13.40 -15.40
C VAL A 19 20.40 -13.58 -14.33
N MET A 20 20.52 -12.83 -13.23
CA MET A 20 19.59 -12.89 -12.10
C MET A 20 18.66 -11.66 -12.09
N GLN A 21 17.41 -11.84 -11.66
CA GLN A 21 16.41 -10.78 -11.50
C GLN A 21 15.55 -11.00 -10.26
N ASP A 22 14.90 -9.96 -9.74
CA ASP A 22 13.91 -10.08 -8.68
C ASP A 22 12.51 -10.35 -9.26
N CYS A 23 11.79 -11.32 -8.71
CA CYS A 23 10.41 -11.59 -9.12
C CYS A 23 9.49 -10.41 -8.78
N TRP A 24 8.73 -9.90 -9.75
CA TRP A 24 7.80 -8.78 -9.54
C TRP A 24 6.77 -9.03 -8.42
N ARG A 25 6.33 -10.28 -8.24
CA ARG A 25 5.30 -10.64 -7.24
C ARG A 25 5.86 -10.89 -5.85
N CYS A 26 6.91 -11.71 -5.73
CA CYS A 26 7.41 -12.16 -4.42
C CYS A 26 8.77 -11.57 -4.03
N GLN A 27 9.37 -10.77 -4.92
CA GLN A 27 10.65 -10.07 -4.71
C GLN A 27 11.86 -10.98 -4.42
N LYS A 28 11.71 -12.31 -4.56
CA LYS A 28 12.82 -13.25 -4.49
C LYS A 28 13.65 -13.22 -5.77
N THR A 29 14.97 -13.31 -5.62
CA THR A 29 15.92 -13.36 -6.73
C THR A 29 15.85 -14.72 -7.41
N ILE A 30 15.77 -14.71 -8.73
CA ILE A 30 15.56 -15.85 -9.60
C ILE A 30 16.36 -15.69 -10.89
N GLU A 31 16.60 -16.78 -11.62
CA GLU A 31 17.21 -16.73 -12.95
C GLU A 31 16.28 -16.03 -13.94
N ALA A 32 16.83 -15.18 -14.82
CA ALA A 32 16.04 -14.42 -15.79
C ALA A 32 15.48 -15.28 -16.93
N SER A 33 16.07 -16.45 -17.17
CA SER A 33 15.72 -17.39 -18.24
C SER A 33 14.42 -18.16 -18.00
N ILE A 34 13.92 -18.22 -16.75
CA ILE A 34 12.76 -19.04 -16.40
C ILE A 34 11.44 -18.31 -16.69
N SER A 35 10.42 -19.04 -17.17
CA SER A 35 9.12 -18.47 -17.56
C SER A 35 8.13 -18.30 -16.41
N LYS A 36 8.36 -18.95 -15.27
CA LYS A 36 7.55 -18.83 -14.05
C LYS A 36 8.42 -18.82 -12.81
N CYS A 37 8.05 -17.98 -11.83
CA CYS A 37 8.75 -17.93 -10.56
C CYS A 37 8.50 -19.23 -9.76
N PRO A 38 9.54 -19.96 -9.33
CA PRO A 38 9.39 -21.22 -8.60
C PRO A 38 8.81 -21.03 -7.19
N HIS A 39 8.86 -19.80 -6.65
CA HIS A 39 8.39 -19.51 -5.30
C HIS A 39 6.92 -19.09 -5.22
N CYS A 40 6.37 -18.48 -6.28
CA CYS A 40 5.03 -17.90 -6.23
C CYS A 40 4.20 -18.14 -7.50
N GLY A 41 4.74 -18.88 -8.47
CA GLY A 41 4.08 -19.22 -9.74
C GLY A 41 3.81 -18.03 -10.67
N ALA A 42 4.31 -16.83 -10.34
CA ALA A 42 4.09 -15.65 -11.17
C ALA A 42 4.74 -15.84 -12.56
N PRO A 43 4.04 -15.51 -13.65
CA PRO A 43 4.62 -15.55 -14.99
C PRO A 43 5.72 -14.50 -15.12
N LEU A 44 6.77 -14.87 -15.85
CA LEU A 44 7.95 -14.07 -16.18
C LEU A 44 8.09 -14.07 -17.71
N ARG A 45 8.56 -12.97 -18.29
CA ARG A 45 8.76 -12.85 -19.74
C ARG A 45 10.27 -12.75 -20.04
N PRO A 46 10.81 -13.49 -21.02
CA PRO A 46 12.25 -13.57 -21.28
C PRO A 46 12.91 -12.30 -21.82
N ASP A 47 12.14 -11.36 -22.39
CA ASP A 47 12.70 -10.36 -23.32
C ASP A 47 12.73 -8.91 -22.81
N GLU A 48 12.39 -8.66 -21.54
CA GLU A 48 12.31 -7.28 -21.05
C GLU A 48 13.64 -6.84 -20.41
N PRO A 49 14.18 -5.67 -20.79
CA PRO A 49 15.40 -5.15 -20.21
C PRO A 49 15.27 -5.09 -18.69
N ILE A 50 16.30 -5.63 -18.03
CA ILE A 50 16.43 -5.83 -16.60
C ILE A 50 16.22 -4.49 -15.88
N ALA A 51 15.01 -4.25 -15.38
CA ALA A 51 14.75 -3.11 -14.53
C ALA A 51 15.21 -3.43 -13.11
N GLY A 52 16.51 -3.26 -12.89
CA GLY A 52 17.17 -3.31 -11.59
C GLY A 52 18.33 -4.28 -11.58
N SER A 53 19.56 -3.74 -11.51
CA SER A 53 20.70 -4.51 -11.04
C SER A 53 20.36 -5.16 -9.68
N PRO A 54 20.95 -6.32 -9.35
CA PRO A 54 20.79 -6.91 -8.03
C PRO A 54 21.06 -5.86 -6.95
N ARG A 55 20.02 -5.48 -6.18
CA ARG A 55 20.18 -4.49 -5.12
C ARG A 55 21.02 -5.11 -4.00
N LEU A 56 22.11 -4.44 -3.64
CA LEU A 56 22.96 -4.87 -2.53
C LEU A 56 22.16 -4.91 -1.21
N PRO A 57 22.46 -5.84 -0.29
CA PRO A 57 21.77 -5.95 1.00
C PRO A 57 21.73 -4.64 1.81
N SER A 58 22.79 -3.84 1.74
CA SER A 58 22.87 -2.53 2.39
C SER A 58 21.84 -1.54 1.85
N ALA A 59 21.56 -1.56 0.55
CA ALA A 59 20.54 -0.71 -0.07
C ALA A 59 19.13 -1.10 0.40
N VAL A 60 18.84 -2.41 0.52
CA VAL A 60 17.56 -2.90 1.06
C VAL A 60 17.34 -2.41 2.49
N SER A 61 18.37 -2.48 3.34
CA SER A 61 18.29 -1.99 4.71
C SER A 61 18.06 -0.47 4.80
N GLN A 62 18.62 0.30 3.86
CA GLN A 62 18.45 1.75 3.82
C GLN A 62 17.05 2.15 3.35
N ASP A 63 16.53 1.49 2.31
CA ASP A 63 15.17 1.69 1.81
C ASP A 63 14.14 1.35 2.89
N GLN A 64 14.33 0.22 3.59
CA GLN A 64 13.50 -0.18 4.72
C GLN A 64 13.52 0.88 5.83
N ARG A 65 14.71 1.37 6.22
CA ARG A 65 14.84 2.41 7.25
C ARG A 65 14.13 3.70 6.84
N ARG A 66 14.27 4.15 5.58
CA ARG A 66 13.59 5.34 5.08
C ARG A 66 12.07 5.18 5.10
N ALA A 67 11.56 4.02 4.69
CA ALA A 67 10.13 3.74 4.70
C ALA A 67 9.55 3.70 6.14
N LEU A 68 10.28 3.10 7.08
CA LEU A 68 9.86 3.05 8.49
C LEU A 68 9.93 4.44 9.16
N VAL A 69 10.94 5.26 8.84
CA VAL A 69 11.00 6.64 9.32
C VAL A 69 9.83 7.45 8.78
N ALA A 70 9.50 7.34 7.50
CA ALA A 70 8.33 8.01 6.93
C ALA A 70 7.03 7.57 7.62
N PHE A 71 6.86 6.28 7.88
CA PHE A 71 5.70 5.78 8.62
C PHE A 71 5.65 6.34 10.05
N ALA A 72 6.79 6.38 10.75
CA ALA A 72 6.85 6.94 12.10
C ALA A 72 6.49 8.43 12.13
N LEU A 73 6.86 9.19 11.08
CA LEU A 73 6.47 10.59 10.94
C LEU A 73 4.96 10.73 10.72
N THR A 74 4.36 9.99 9.77
CA THR A 74 2.90 9.97 9.56
C THR A 74 2.16 9.56 10.84
N LEU A 75 2.63 8.53 11.55
CA LEU A 75 2.04 8.12 12.81
C LEU A 75 2.15 9.22 13.88
N LEU A 76 3.27 9.92 13.96
CA LEU A 76 3.44 11.03 14.90
C LEU A 76 2.45 12.17 14.62
N VAL A 77 2.23 12.49 13.34
CA VAL A 77 1.25 13.51 12.94
C VAL A 77 -0.16 13.06 13.33
N SER A 78 -0.53 11.82 13.03
CA SER A 78 -1.83 11.22 13.40
C SER A 78 -2.08 11.17 14.91
N VAL A 79 -1.07 10.77 15.70
CA VAL A 79 -1.13 10.81 17.17
C VAL A 79 -1.26 12.25 17.67
N GLY A 80 -0.49 13.18 17.10
CA GLY A 80 -0.60 14.60 17.44
C GLY A 80 -1.99 15.15 17.18
N PHE A 81 -2.61 14.76 16.06
CA PHE A 81 -3.98 15.12 15.72
C PHE A 81 -5.00 14.51 16.69
N ALA A 82 -4.84 13.23 17.06
CA ALA A 82 -5.69 12.58 18.06
C ALA A 82 -5.60 13.27 19.43
N VAL A 83 -4.39 13.63 19.87
CA VAL A 83 -4.15 14.37 21.12
C VAL A 83 -4.77 15.76 21.06
N PHE A 84 -4.60 16.46 19.94
CA PHE A 84 -5.21 17.78 19.73
C PHE A 84 -6.73 17.71 19.85
N GLN A 85 -7.38 16.80 19.12
CA GLN A 85 -8.82 16.60 19.20
C GLN A 85 -9.28 16.28 20.63
N SER A 86 -8.57 15.40 21.33
CA SER A 86 -8.86 15.07 22.72
C SER A 86 -8.68 16.25 23.67
N ALA A 87 -7.66 17.09 23.47
CA ALA A 87 -7.40 18.26 24.32
C ALA A 87 -8.44 19.38 24.11
N THR A 88 -9.03 19.45 22.92
CA THR A 88 -10.09 20.40 22.58
C THR A 88 -11.49 19.87 22.86
N ALA A 89 -11.63 18.58 23.22
CA ALA A 89 -12.92 17.97 23.54
C ALA A 89 -13.57 18.71 24.72
N GLY A 90 -14.67 19.42 24.46
CA GLY A 90 -15.41 20.20 25.47
C GLY A 90 -15.21 21.72 25.40
N GLN A 91 -14.39 22.24 24.49
CA GLN A 91 -14.22 23.70 24.29
C GLN A 91 -15.25 24.33 23.33
N GLY A 92 -16.29 23.58 22.96
CA GLY A 92 -17.27 23.94 21.93
C GLY A 92 -17.17 23.03 20.71
N GLU A 93 -18.25 22.89 19.94
CA GLU A 93 -18.25 22.10 18.71
C GLU A 93 -17.55 22.88 17.59
N PHE A 94 -16.58 22.25 16.94
CA PHE A 94 -15.96 22.80 15.73
C PHE A 94 -17.01 22.85 14.61
N SER A 95 -17.01 23.93 13.84
CA SER A 95 -17.85 23.97 12.65
C SER A 95 -17.40 22.93 11.63
N GLU A 96 -18.30 22.51 10.73
CA GLU A 96 -17.99 21.60 9.62
C GLU A 96 -16.77 22.10 8.82
N LYS A 97 -16.72 23.41 8.55
CA LYS A 97 -15.60 24.05 7.86
C LYS A 97 -14.28 23.92 8.63
N ASP A 98 -14.30 24.10 9.94
CA ASP A 98 -13.09 24.00 10.77
C ASP A 98 -12.55 22.57 10.77
N ARG A 99 -13.43 21.57 10.90
CA ARG A 99 -13.08 20.15 10.78
C ARG A 99 -12.46 19.84 9.42
N LEU A 100 -13.07 20.34 8.35
CA LEU A 100 -12.58 20.13 7.00
C LEU A 100 -11.19 20.77 6.77
N VAL A 101 -10.96 21.97 7.31
CA VAL A 101 -9.63 22.61 7.29
C VAL A 101 -8.63 21.78 8.08
N GLN A 102 -8.98 21.30 9.28
CA GLN A 102 -8.10 20.47 10.09
C GLN A 102 -7.68 19.18 9.36
N ILE A 103 -8.65 18.46 8.78
CA ILE A 103 -8.38 17.24 7.99
C ILE A 103 -7.52 17.58 6.76
N SER A 104 -7.82 18.68 6.05
CA SER A 104 -7.05 19.08 4.87
C SER A 104 -5.58 19.38 5.19
N VAL A 105 -5.30 20.02 6.34
CA VAL A 105 -3.94 20.29 6.79
C VAL A 105 -3.22 19.00 7.16
N LEU A 106 -3.89 18.09 7.86
CA LEU A 106 -3.36 16.77 8.19
C LEU A 106 -2.96 16.00 6.92
N GLU A 107 -3.89 15.84 5.98
CA GLU A 107 -3.66 15.12 4.72
C GLU A 107 -2.56 15.76 3.88
N LEU A 108 -2.47 17.10 3.87
CA LEU A 108 -1.40 17.78 3.15
C LEU A 108 -0.01 17.45 3.71
N ILE A 109 0.13 17.38 5.04
CA ILE A 109 1.39 17.00 5.69
C ILE A 109 1.74 15.56 5.33
N ASP A 110 0.78 14.64 5.38
CA ASP A 110 1.00 13.24 5.03
C ASP A 110 1.37 13.06 3.55
N VAL A 111 0.71 13.78 2.64
CA VAL A 111 1.09 13.79 1.21
C VAL A 111 2.54 14.23 1.03
N ILE A 112 3.00 15.27 1.74
CA ILE A 112 4.39 15.74 1.66
C ILE A 112 5.35 14.65 2.16
N ILE A 113 5.05 14.03 3.31
CA ILE A 113 5.87 12.93 3.87
C ILE A 113 5.95 11.77 2.87
N VAL A 114 4.80 11.36 2.31
CA VAL A 114 4.70 10.27 1.32
C VAL A 114 5.49 10.60 0.06
N LEU A 115 5.40 11.82 -0.47
CA LEU A 115 6.14 12.23 -1.66
C LEU A 115 7.65 12.22 -1.41
N VAL A 116 8.11 12.78 -0.29
CA VAL A 116 9.53 12.74 0.10
C VAL A 116 10.01 11.29 0.23
N ALA A 117 9.24 10.46 0.92
CA ALA A 117 9.56 9.03 1.09
C ALA A 117 9.63 8.32 -0.26
N PHE A 118 8.62 8.53 -1.11
CA PHE A 118 8.54 7.99 -2.46
C PHE A 118 9.80 8.37 -3.25
N PHE A 119 10.09 9.65 -3.47
CA PHE A 119 11.26 10.08 -4.25
C PHE A 119 12.61 9.68 -3.64
N SER A 120 12.70 9.49 -2.32
CA SER A 120 13.92 9.01 -1.66
C SER A 120 14.19 7.51 -1.86
N ILE A 121 13.18 6.72 -2.25
CA ILE A 121 13.25 5.26 -2.41
C ILE A 121 13.03 4.86 -3.89
N SER A 122 12.34 5.67 -4.68
CA SER A 122 11.67 5.28 -5.93
C SER A 122 12.55 5.10 -7.17
N ARG A 123 13.88 4.98 -7.04
CA ARG A 123 14.71 4.52 -8.17
C ARG A 123 14.39 3.08 -8.62
N ALA A 124 13.57 2.32 -7.91
CA ALA A 124 13.23 0.95 -8.28
C ALA A 124 11.86 0.44 -7.76
N VAL A 125 10.87 1.33 -7.66
CA VAL A 125 9.52 0.99 -7.15
C VAL A 125 8.48 0.83 -8.28
N VAL A 126 8.74 1.38 -9.47
CA VAL A 126 7.88 1.27 -10.66
C VAL A 126 8.39 0.15 -11.58
N THR A 127 8.42 -1.07 -11.09
CA THR A 127 8.63 -2.26 -11.93
C THR A 127 7.48 -3.23 -11.68
N ASP A 128 6.28 -2.73 -11.87
CA ASP A 128 5.06 -3.49 -11.75
C ASP A 128 4.62 -3.95 -13.13
N ARG A 129 4.31 -5.25 -13.26
CA ARG A 129 3.64 -5.81 -14.43
C ARG A 129 2.18 -6.03 -14.07
N PRO A 130 1.32 -4.98 -14.11
CA PRO A 130 -0.07 -5.11 -13.74
C PRO A 130 -0.78 -6.12 -14.65
N ASN A 131 -1.39 -7.14 -14.04
CA ASN A 131 -2.31 -8.01 -14.75
C ASN A 131 -3.68 -7.33 -14.80
N HIS A 132 -3.90 -6.51 -15.83
CA HIS A 132 -5.14 -5.74 -15.99
C HIS A 132 -6.39 -6.63 -16.09
N GLY A 133 -6.29 -7.81 -16.71
CA GLY A 133 -7.40 -8.75 -16.81
C GLY A 133 -7.82 -9.30 -15.44
N LEU A 134 -6.84 -9.76 -14.65
CA LEU A 134 -7.10 -10.18 -13.26
C LEU A 134 -7.55 -9.00 -12.40
N GLY A 135 -6.99 -7.81 -12.60
CA GLY A 135 -7.37 -6.59 -11.90
C GLY A 135 -8.84 -6.25 -12.10
N PHE A 136 -9.32 -6.27 -13.34
CA PHE A 136 -10.73 -6.01 -13.67
C PHE A 136 -11.65 -7.11 -13.09
N LEU A 137 -11.25 -8.38 -13.19
CA LEU A 137 -12.00 -9.50 -12.64
C LEU A 137 -12.17 -9.40 -11.11
N LEU A 138 -11.14 -8.94 -10.40
CA LEU A 138 -11.14 -8.83 -8.94
C LEU A 138 -11.71 -7.51 -8.41
N LEU A 139 -11.83 -6.46 -9.25
CA LEU A 139 -12.27 -5.12 -8.84
C LEU A 139 -13.62 -5.17 -8.10
N PHE A 140 -14.67 -5.66 -8.76
CA PHE A 140 -16.02 -5.66 -8.21
C PHE A 140 -16.20 -6.66 -7.04
N PRO A 141 -15.72 -7.92 -7.11
CA PRO A 141 -15.83 -8.84 -5.99
C PRO A 141 -15.12 -8.35 -4.73
N MET A 142 -13.94 -7.75 -4.87
CA MET A 142 -13.18 -7.25 -3.71
C MET A 142 -13.77 -5.96 -3.17
N LEU A 143 -14.32 -5.09 -4.02
CA LEU A 143 -15.09 -3.93 -3.56
C LEU A 143 -16.36 -4.35 -2.80
N ALA A 144 -17.12 -5.33 -3.32
CA ALA A 144 -18.30 -5.85 -2.66
C ALA A 144 -17.95 -6.49 -1.31
N LEU A 145 -16.84 -7.22 -1.24
CA LEU A 145 -16.31 -7.78 0.01
C LEU A 145 -15.94 -6.67 1.01
N ALA A 146 -15.22 -5.63 0.56
CA ALA A 146 -14.83 -4.51 1.41
C ALA A 146 -16.05 -3.78 1.98
N LEU A 147 -17.03 -3.45 1.14
CA LEU A 147 -18.28 -2.83 1.56
C LEU A 147 -19.08 -3.76 2.49
N GLY A 148 -19.17 -5.05 2.19
CA GLY A 148 -19.86 -6.03 3.03
C GLY A 148 -19.25 -6.15 4.42
N ILE A 149 -17.91 -6.16 4.53
CA ILE A 149 -17.20 -6.15 5.81
C ILE A 149 -17.44 -4.84 6.55
N ASN A 150 -17.37 -3.70 5.86
CA ASN A 150 -17.62 -2.39 6.44
C ASN A 150 -19.05 -2.30 7.04
N PHE A 151 -20.08 -2.56 6.24
CA PHE A 151 -21.47 -2.55 6.72
C PHE A 151 -21.73 -3.60 7.80
N GLY A 152 -21.18 -4.81 7.65
CA GLY A 152 -21.28 -5.85 8.67
C GLY A 152 -20.63 -5.44 10.00
N TYR A 153 -19.47 -4.78 9.95
CA TYR A 153 -18.79 -4.23 11.12
C TYR A 153 -19.65 -3.21 11.84
N HIS A 154 -20.13 -2.17 11.14
CA HIS A 154 -20.97 -1.14 11.76
C HIS A 154 -22.31 -1.71 12.24
N TRP A 155 -22.87 -2.70 11.54
CA TRP A 155 -24.06 -3.40 12.02
C TRP A 155 -23.79 -4.12 13.35
N ILE A 156 -22.66 -4.82 13.49
CA ILE A 156 -22.29 -5.52 14.73
C ILE A 156 -22.08 -4.54 15.88
N ILE A 157 -21.27 -3.49 15.69
CA ILE A 157 -20.95 -2.57 16.80
C ILE A 157 -22.20 -1.83 17.30
N ASN A 158 -23.09 -1.43 16.38
CA ASN A 158 -24.31 -0.70 16.70
C ASN A 158 -25.36 -1.60 17.38
N ASN A 159 -25.55 -2.84 16.89
CA ASN A 159 -26.65 -3.71 17.35
C ASN A 159 -26.24 -4.68 18.48
N HIS A 160 -24.95 -5.02 18.59
CA HIS A 160 -24.49 -6.04 19.54
C HIS A 160 -23.58 -5.51 20.64
N LEU A 161 -22.80 -4.45 20.36
CA LEU A 161 -21.88 -3.89 21.37
C LEU A 161 -22.45 -2.63 22.04
N GLY A 162 -23.58 -2.11 21.55
CA GLY A 162 -24.18 -0.88 22.08
C GLY A 162 -23.28 0.34 21.92
N VAL A 163 -22.22 0.23 21.10
CA VAL A 163 -21.36 1.34 20.74
C VAL A 163 -22.06 2.04 19.60
N THR A 164 -23.01 2.91 19.94
CA THR A 164 -23.50 3.88 18.97
C THR A 164 -22.34 4.83 18.73
N GLU A 165 -21.75 4.78 17.54
CA GLU A 165 -21.12 5.98 17.01
C GLU A 165 -22.15 7.10 17.19
N GLY A 166 -21.73 8.26 17.71
CA GLY A 166 -22.62 9.42 17.75
C GLY A 166 -23.27 9.61 16.38
N PRO A 167 -24.42 10.31 16.27
CA PRO A 167 -25.09 10.49 14.99
C PRO A 167 -24.04 10.86 13.94
N ALA A 168 -23.91 10.00 12.92
CA ALA A 168 -22.86 10.16 11.91
C ALA A 168 -22.89 11.60 11.45
N GLU A 169 -21.80 12.35 11.68
CA GLU A 169 -21.77 13.78 11.37
C GLU A 169 -22.12 13.93 9.90
N THR A 170 -23.26 14.55 9.67
CA THR A 170 -23.88 14.68 8.37
C THR A 170 -23.09 15.71 7.57
N GLN A 171 -22.62 15.34 6.39
CA GLN A 171 -21.79 16.21 5.57
C GLN A 171 -22.65 17.03 4.62
N SER A 172 -22.45 18.35 4.59
CA SER A 172 -23.20 19.22 3.70
C SER A 172 -22.79 19.00 2.25
N MET A 173 -23.79 18.96 1.36
CA MET A 173 -23.58 18.99 -0.09
C MET A 173 -22.74 20.19 -0.56
N SER A 174 -22.71 21.28 0.22
CA SER A 174 -21.95 22.50 -0.09
C SER A 174 -20.44 22.26 -0.20
N TYR A 175 -19.90 21.28 0.54
CA TYR A 175 -18.46 20.97 0.57
C TYR A 175 -18.12 19.68 -0.20
N LEU A 176 -19.08 19.08 -0.91
CA LEU A 176 -18.91 17.82 -1.64
C LEU A 176 -17.64 17.75 -2.51
N PRO A 177 -17.30 18.76 -3.35
CA PRO A 177 -16.09 18.70 -4.15
C PRO A 177 -14.82 18.56 -3.31
N TRP A 178 -14.81 19.17 -2.11
CA TRP A 178 -13.67 19.12 -1.22
C TRP A 178 -13.58 17.78 -0.49
N TYR A 179 -14.71 17.23 -0.04
CA TYR A 179 -14.77 15.89 0.54
C TYR A 179 -14.32 14.81 -0.46
N LEU A 180 -14.72 14.91 -1.72
CA LEU A 180 -14.25 13.99 -2.77
C LEU A 180 -12.74 14.01 -2.94
N VAL A 181 -12.11 15.18 -2.79
CA VAL A 181 -10.65 15.29 -2.89
C VAL A 181 -9.98 14.73 -1.63
N VAL A 182 -10.37 15.23 -0.46
CA VAL A 182 -9.66 14.99 0.81
C VAL A 182 -9.97 13.62 1.42
N ILE A 183 -11.17 13.07 1.23
CA ILE A 183 -11.58 11.79 1.84
C ILE A 183 -11.51 10.62 0.83
N CYS A 184 -11.64 10.90 -0.47
CA CYS A 184 -11.70 9.84 -1.48
C CYS A 184 -10.44 9.81 -2.36
N LEU A 185 -10.18 10.87 -3.12
CA LEU A 185 -9.18 10.84 -4.19
C LEU A 185 -7.74 10.84 -3.66
N GLN A 186 -7.41 11.77 -2.76
CA GLN A 186 -6.07 11.90 -2.22
C GLN A 186 -5.68 10.67 -1.38
N PRO A 187 -6.50 10.17 -0.44
CA PRO A 187 -6.16 8.97 0.33
C PRO A 187 -5.96 7.76 -0.58
N ALA A 188 -6.88 7.54 -1.52
CA ALA A 188 -6.79 6.44 -2.47
C ALA A 188 -5.49 6.44 -3.28
N ILE A 189 -4.95 7.61 -3.62
CA ILE A 189 -3.68 7.71 -4.36
C ILE A 189 -2.48 7.60 -3.42
N PHE A 190 -2.39 8.47 -2.42
CA PHE A 190 -1.17 8.66 -1.65
C PHE A 190 -0.98 7.61 -0.57
N GLU A 191 -2.04 7.15 0.07
CA GLU A 191 -1.93 6.04 1.02
C GLU A 191 -1.58 4.74 0.29
N GLU A 192 -2.20 4.45 -0.86
CA GLU A 192 -1.82 3.25 -1.61
C GLU A 192 -0.40 3.36 -2.20
N LEU A 193 0.01 4.55 -2.65
CA LEU A 193 1.40 4.79 -3.06
C LEU A 193 2.38 4.50 -1.92
N PHE A 194 2.03 4.90 -0.71
CA PHE A 194 2.82 4.67 0.48
C PHE A 194 2.79 3.20 0.93
N PHE A 195 1.64 2.68 1.31
CA PHE A 195 1.48 1.35 1.91
C PHE A 195 1.70 0.22 0.92
N ARG A 196 1.35 0.36 -0.37
CA ARG A 196 1.47 -0.70 -1.40
C ARG A 196 2.69 -0.58 -2.29
N SER A 197 3.43 0.52 -2.17
CA SER A 197 4.66 0.73 -2.94
C SER A 197 5.86 1.02 -2.05
N VAL A 198 5.85 2.14 -1.30
CA VAL A 198 7.00 2.58 -0.48
C VAL A 198 7.29 1.63 0.66
N LEU A 199 6.26 1.20 1.38
CA LEU A 199 6.37 0.34 2.56
C LEU A 199 6.35 -1.15 2.18
N PHE A 200 5.51 -1.53 1.22
CA PHE A 200 5.27 -2.93 0.86
C PHE A 200 6.54 -3.63 0.37
N ARG A 201 7.24 -3.06 -0.61
CA ARG A 201 8.35 -3.75 -1.29
C ARG A 201 9.55 -4.02 -0.37
N PRO A 202 10.06 -3.06 0.41
CA PRO A 202 11.16 -3.32 1.34
C PRO A 202 10.80 -4.38 2.38
N LEU A 203 9.58 -4.35 2.93
CA LEU A 203 9.11 -5.34 3.90
C LEU A 203 8.90 -6.73 3.28
N GLN A 204 8.41 -6.78 2.04
CA GLN A 204 8.21 -8.04 1.32
C GLN A 204 9.49 -8.85 1.15
N LYS A 205 10.62 -8.17 0.94
CA LYS A 205 11.93 -8.83 0.81
C LYS A 205 12.37 -9.53 2.10
N VAL A 206 11.98 -9.03 3.26
CA VAL A 206 12.41 -9.56 4.56
C VAL A 206 11.37 -10.47 5.23
N MET A 207 10.08 -10.24 5.00
CA MET A 207 8.99 -10.95 5.69
C MET A 207 8.19 -11.90 4.80
N GLY A 208 8.35 -11.81 3.48
CA GLY A 208 7.52 -12.54 2.52
C GLY A 208 6.11 -11.98 2.37
N ASN A 209 5.34 -12.59 1.46
CA ASN A 209 4.09 -12.00 0.96
C ASN A 209 3.02 -11.77 2.03
N HIS A 210 2.62 -12.84 2.73
CA HIS A 210 1.46 -12.80 3.63
C HIS A 210 1.72 -11.96 4.88
N MET A 211 2.92 -12.07 5.45
CA MET A 211 3.32 -11.24 6.59
C MET A 211 3.42 -9.76 6.22
N THR A 212 3.85 -9.44 4.99
CA THR A 212 3.87 -8.06 4.51
C THR A 212 2.47 -7.49 4.37
N VAL A 213 1.53 -8.26 3.81
CA VAL A 213 0.12 -7.84 3.78
C VAL A 213 -0.37 -7.57 5.20
N LEU A 214 -0.24 -8.53 6.12
CA LEU A 214 -0.71 -8.38 7.50
C LEU A 214 -0.10 -7.15 8.19
N VAL A 215 1.22 -7.00 8.16
CA VAL A 215 1.92 -5.91 8.85
C VAL A 215 1.56 -4.55 8.25
N THR A 216 1.57 -4.42 6.93
CA THR A 216 1.19 -3.14 6.29
C THR A 216 -0.29 -2.79 6.54
N SER A 217 -1.17 -3.77 6.69
CA SER A 217 -2.58 -3.55 7.08
C SER A 217 -2.74 -3.10 8.54
N VAL A 218 -1.98 -3.69 9.46
CA VAL A 218 -1.96 -3.23 10.86
C VAL A 218 -1.41 -1.82 10.95
N MET A 219 -0.31 -1.54 10.24
CA MET A 219 0.27 -0.19 10.14
C MET A 219 -0.72 0.82 9.56
N PHE A 220 -1.48 0.42 8.53
CA PHE A 220 -2.55 1.23 7.96
C PHE A 220 -3.62 1.59 9.00
N GLY A 221 -4.16 0.60 9.73
CA GLY A 221 -5.13 0.86 10.79
C GLY A 221 -4.58 1.74 11.92
N VAL A 222 -3.35 1.48 12.37
CA VAL A 222 -2.70 2.27 13.44
C VAL A 222 -2.38 3.70 13.00
N ALA A 223 -2.11 3.94 11.71
CA ALA A 223 -1.95 5.29 11.18
C ALA A 223 -3.23 6.15 11.31
N HIS A 224 -4.38 5.53 11.59
CA HIS A 224 -5.66 6.19 11.81
C HIS A 224 -6.08 6.18 13.29
N ILE A 225 -5.11 6.29 14.20
CA ILE A 225 -5.37 6.22 15.66
C ILE A 225 -6.35 7.29 16.16
N TYR A 226 -6.55 8.37 15.40
CA TYR A 226 -7.53 9.42 15.70
C TYR A 226 -9.00 8.96 15.52
N VAL A 227 -9.25 7.82 14.85
CA VAL A 227 -10.56 7.14 14.74
C VAL A 227 -10.47 5.71 15.25
N PRO A 228 -10.31 5.49 16.57
CA PRO A 228 -9.93 4.19 17.12
C PRO A 228 -10.97 3.09 16.88
N LEU A 229 -12.26 3.43 16.83
CA LEU A 229 -13.32 2.47 16.51
C LEU A 229 -13.24 1.98 15.05
N SER A 230 -12.62 2.71 14.13
CA SER A 230 -12.49 2.28 12.74
C SER A 230 -11.30 1.34 12.52
N ILE A 231 -10.38 1.22 13.48
CA ILE A 231 -9.13 0.45 13.31
C ILE A 231 -9.36 -1.00 12.83
N PRO A 232 -10.27 -1.81 13.42
CA PRO A 232 -10.49 -3.18 12.94
C PRO A 232 -10.95 -3.24 11.48
N MET A 233 -11.82 -2.30 11.10
CA MET A 233 -12.30 -2.18 9.73
C MET A 233 -11.16 -1.74 8.79
N LEU A 234 -10.36 -0.76 9.18
CA LEU A 234 -9.23 -0.25 8.39
C LEU A 234 -8.16 -1.32 8.16
N ILE A 235 -7.88 -2.16 9.17
CA ILE A 235 -7.01 -3.33 9.01
C ILE A 235 -7.58 -4.30 7.98
N SER A 236 -8.89 -4.55 8.04
CA SER A 236 -9.58 -5.43 7.09
C SER A 236 -9.49 -4.91 5.66
N MET A 237 -9.75 -3.61 5.47
CA MET A 237 -9.58 -2.92 4.19
C MET A 237 -8.13 -3.01 3.70
N GLY A 238 -7.16 -2.77 4.60
CA GLY A 238 -5.75 -2.89 4.29
C GLY A 238 -5.35 -4.28 3.80
N ILE A 239 -5.94 -5.35 4.37
CA ILE A 239 -5.71 -6.74 3.94
C ILE A 239 -6.21 -6.93 2.50
N ILE A 240 -7.43 -6.48 2.20
CA ILE A 240 -8.02 -6.59 0.85
C ILE A 240 -7.14 -5.87 -0.18
N LEU A 241 -6.77 -4.61 0.10
CA LEU A 241 -5.94 -3.81 -0.78
C LEU A 241 -4.51 -4.38 -0.93
N GLY A 242 -3.95 -4.92 0.15
CA GLY A 242 -2.67 -5.62 0.14
C GLY A 242 -2.67 -6.89 -0.72
N TYR A 243 -3.74 -7.69 -0.69
CA TYR A 243 -3.87 -8.86 -1.56
C TYR A 243 -4.16 -8.50 -3.02
N LEU A 244 -4.99 -7.47 -3.28
CA LEU A 244 -5.17 -6.91 -4.62
C LEU A 244 -3.84 -6.49 -5.22
N ARG A 245 -3.03 -5.75 -4.45
CA ARG A 245 -1.66 -5.39 -4.83
C ARG A 245 -0.82 -6.63 -5.17
N LEU A 246 -0.78 -7.61 -4.26
CA LEU A 246 0.05 -8.81 -4.40
C LEU A 246 -0.33 -9.66 -5.61
N TRP A 247 -1.62 -9.86 -5.87
CA TRP A 247 -2.10 -10.74 -6.93
C TRP A 247 -2.01 -10.08 -8.31
N THR A 248 -2.43 -8.82 -8.39
CA THR A 248 -2.51 -8.09 -9.66
C THR A 248 -1.19 -7.44 -10.05
N GLY A 249 -0.31 -7.14 -9.08
CA GLY A 249 0.87 -6.31 -9.31
C GLY A 249 0.53 -4.86 -9.66
N SER A 250 -0.74 -4.43 -9.59
CA SER A 250 -1.17 -3.08 -9.93
C SER A 250 -1.31 -2.22 -8.68
N LEU A 251 -0.93 -0.95 -8.77
CA LEU A 251 -1.34 0.07 -7.78
C LEU A 251 -2.73 0.63 -8.12
N ILE A 252 -3.09 0.68 -9.39
CA ILE A 252 -4.36 1.28 -9.84
C ILE A 252 -5.56 0.48 -9.31
N VAL A 253 -5.46 -0.85 -9.24
CA VAL A 253 -6.58 -1.68 -8.75
C VAL A 253 -6.92 -1.38 -7.28
N PRO A 254 -5.97 -1.43 -6.32
CA PRO A 254 -6.26 -1.04 -4.95
C PRO A 254 -6.67 0.45 -4.84
N MET A 255 -6.05 1.36 -5.60
CA MET A 255 -6.46 2.78 -5.63
C MET A 255 -7.95 2.94 -6.02
N LEU A 256 -8.41 2.23 -7.05
CA LEU A 256 -9.81 2.28 -7.49
C LEU A 256 -10.76 1.68 -6.45
N VAL A 257 -10.42 0.52 -5.86
CA VAL A 257 -11.24 -0.07 -4.80
C VAL A 257 -11.33 0.86 -3.59
N HIS A 258 -10.22 1.46 -3.17
CA HIS A 258 -10.16 2.41 -2.08
C HIS A 258 -10.99 3.66 -2.38
N PHE A 259 -10.79 4.29 -3.54
CA PHE A 259 -11.54 5.47 -3.97
C PHE A 259 -13.06 5.22 -4.00
N ILE A 260 -13.50 4.12 -4.63
CA ILE A 260 -14.92 3.80 -4.76
C ILE A 260 -15.52 3.46 -3.40
N HIS A 261 -14.79 2.71 -2.58
CA HIS A 261 -15.22 2.42 -1.21
C HIS A 261 -15.47 3.70 -0.42
N ASN A 262 -14.49 4.62 -0.36
CA ASN A 262 -14.64 5.88 0.37
C ASN A 262 -15.74 6.75 -0.24
N GLY A 263 -15.87 6.77 -1.57
CA GLY A 263 -16.94 7.47 -2.26
C GLY A 263 -18.34 6.96 -1.90
N VAL A 264 -18.52 5.64 -1.77
CA VAL A 264 -19.79 5.06 -1.32
C VAL A 264 -20.09 5.44 0.13
N ILE A 265 -19.10 5.38 1.02
CA ILE A 265 -19.29 5.77 2.43
C ILE A 265 -19.60 7.26 2.55
N LEU A 266 -18.86 8.11 1.84
CA LEU A 266 -19.13 9.55 1.76
C LEU A 266 -20.55 9.82 1.26
N ALA A 267 -20.98 9.15 0.19
CA ALA A 267 -22.32 9.34 -0.37
C ALA A 267 -23.44 9.02 0.62
N LEU A 268 -23.23 8.08 1.54
CA LEU A 268 -24.20 7.73 2.59
C LEU A 268 -24.22 8.74 3.75
N GLN A 269 -23.18 9.57 3.88
CA GLN A 269 -23.04 10.58 4.92
C GLN A 269 -23.50 11.97 4.46
N LEU A 270 -23.75 12.17 3.16
CA LEU A 270 -24.19 13.45 2.62
C LEU A 270 -25.65 13.75 2.95
N GLN A 271 -25.91 14.99 3.33
CA GLN A 271 -27.27 15.54 3.49
C GLN A 271 -27.39 16.88 2.77
N ALA A 272 -28.61 17.14 2.27
CA ALA A 272 -28.96 18.35 1.53
C ALA A 272 -28.99 19.59 2.42
#